data_AF-A0A1G4MAW6-F1
#
_entry.id   AF-A0A1G4MAW6-F1
#
_cell.length_a   1.000
_cell.length_b   1.000
_cell.length_c   1.000
_cell.angle_alpha   90.00
_cell.angle_beta   90.00
_cell.angle_gamma   90.00
#
_symmetry.space_group_name_H-M   'P 1'
#
loop_
_entity.id
_entity.type
_entity.pdbx_description
1 polymer ?
#
loop_
_entity_poly.entity_id
_entity_poly.type
_entity_poly.pdbx_seq_one_letter_code
_entity_poly.pdbx_strand_id
1 'polypeptide(L)'
;MQVVQSEQILNDYLSKGLVTHLMTASEFEKFLSNLEINLDREDISNTYNLLQERDHKICEEKLHRIQEFFQRTRRISRNEFEAIQLDETISMERLVNSLYAANQVFDEEISRLDSEIKVQNERSTSLVSFLHSNAEDKTTSFSFAQLTILLKKMKDIGQSVEEIS
;
A
#
# COMPACT_ATOMS: atom_id res chain seq x y z
N MET A 1 17.49 -4.10 30.23
CA MET A 1 16.98 -3.13 29.25
C MET A 1 18.14 -2.24 28.86
N GLN A 2 18.68 -2.35 27.64
CA GLN A 2 19.74 -1.46 27.17
C GLN A 2 19.12 -0.09 26.86
N VAL A 3 19.51 0.95 27.60
CA VAL A 3 19.16 2.33 27.24
C VAL A 3 19.84 2.62 25.89
N VAL A 4 19.04 2.97 24.90
CA VAL A 4 19.54 3.22 23.54
C VAL A 4 20.35 4.53 23.58
N GLN A 5 21.53 4.57 22.97
CA GLN A 5 22.47 5.71 23.03
C GLN A 5 21.80 7.09 22.86
N SER A 6 20.78 7.20 22.00
CA SER A 6 20.04 8.44 21.76
C SER A 6 19.23 8.93 22.97
N GLU A 7 18.65 8.02 23.75
CA GLU A 7 17.92 8.35 24.98
C GLU A 7 18.88 8.88 26.05
N GLN A 8 20.05 8.26 26.17
CA GLN A 8 21.14 8.71 27.05
C GLN A 8 21.66 10.09 26.65
N ILE A 9 21.93 10.33 25.37
CA ILE A 9 22.38 11.63 24.87
C ILE A 9 21.38 12.74 25.22
N LEU A 10 20.08 12.48 25.02
CA LEU A 10 19.04 13.47 25.32
C LEU A 10 18.93 13.73 26.83
N ASN A 11 19.01 12.66 27.64
CA ASN A 11 18.98 12.78 29.08
C ASN A 11 20.19 13.58 29.61
N ASP A 12 21.39 13.27 29.11
CA ASP A 12 22.63 13.97 29.48
C ASP A 12 22.58 15.45 29.06
N TYR A 13 22.04 15.74 27.87
CA TYR A 13 21.86 17.11 27.40
C TYR A 13 20.91 17.91 28.31
N LEU A 14 19.77 17.32 28.68
CA LEU A 14 18.78 17.99 29.53
C LEU A 14 19.28 18.15 30.98
N SER A 15 20.05 17.19 31.48
CA SER A 15 20.60 17.21 32.84
C SER A 15 21.64 18.32 33.02
N LYS A 16 22.37 18.70 31.96
CA LYS A 16 23.30 19.84 31.98
C LYS A 16 22.63 21.20 32.26
N GLY A 17 21.32 21.31 32.09
CA GLY A 17 20.57 22.54 32.42
C GLY A 17 20.16 22.66 33.88
N LEU A 18 20.45 21.66 34.71
CA LEU A 18 20.06 21.63 36.11
C LEU A 18 21.06 22.38 36.99
N VAL A 19 20.56 23.00 38.05
CA VAL A 19 21.34 23.92 38.90
C VAL A 19 22.52 23.17 39.52
N THR A 20 22.26 21.97 40.04
CA THR A 20 23.27 21.12 40.66
C THR A 20 24.29 20.53 39.69
N HIS A 21 24.02 20.57 38.39
CA HIS A 21 24.99 20.21 37.34
C HIS A 21 25.79 21.42 36.83
N LEU A 22 25.28 22.64 37.03
CA LEU A 22 25.93 23.88 36.63
C LEU A 22 26.86 24.43 37.72
N MET A 23 26.53 24.20 38.99
CA MET A 23 27.31 24.68 40.13
C MET A 23 27.36 23.65 41.26
N THR A 24 28.56 23.44 41.76
CA THR A 24 28.81 22.69 43.00
C THR A 24 28.32 23.47 44.22
N ALA A 25 28.14 22.80 45.35
CA ALA A 25 27.71 23.43 46.59
C ALA A 25 28.61 24.62 47.00
N SER A 26 29.93 24.52 46.78
CA SER A 26 30.87 25.59 47.07
C SER A 26 30.72 26.79 46.13
N GLU A 27 30.40 26.55 44.86
CA GLU A 27 30.15 27.61 43.89
C GLU A 27 28.81 28.31 44.16
N PHE A 28 27.80 27.57 44.61
CA PHE A 28 26.53 28.12 45.06
C PHE A 28 26.69 29.00 46.31
N GLU A 29 27.46 28.55 47.30
CA GLU A 29 27.80 29.35 48.50
C GLU A 29 28.51 30.66 48.11
N LYS A 30 29.51 30.59 47.22
CA LYS A 30 30.20 31.78 46.72
C LYS A 30 29.27 32.72 45.94
N PHE A 31 28.37 32.17 45.13
CA PHE A 31 27.40 32.94 44.36
C PHE A 31 26.47 33.75 45.27
N LEU A 32 25.96 33.14 46.34
CA LEU A 32 25.10 33.82 47.32
C LEU A 32 25.87 34.91 48.09
N SER A 33 27.12 34.65 48.47
CA SER A 33 27.96 35.66 49.13
C SER A 33 28.23 36.88 48.24
N ASN A 34 28.36 36.70 46.93
CA ASN A 34 28.54 37.80 45.98
C ASN A 34 27.27 38.67 45.79
N LEU A 35 26.10 38.15 46.17
CA LEU A 35 24.81 38.86 46.11
C LEU A 35 24.51 39.64 47.40
N GLU A 36 25.45 39.71 48.34
CA GLU A 36 25.28 40.33 49.68
C GLU A 36 24.11 39.74 50.49
N ILE A 37 23.72 38.51 50.17
CA ILE A 37 22.68 37.78 50.91
C ILE A 37 23.35 37.13 52.12
N ASN A 38 23.18 37.72 53.30
CA ASN A 38 23.64 37.15 54.57
C ASN A 38 22.68 36.04 55.03
N LEU A 39 22.82 34.85 54.44
CA LEU A 39 22.21 33.61 54.93
C LEU A 39 23.21 32.87 55.83
N ASP A 40 22.69 32.14 56.83
CA ASP A 40 23.52 31.23 57.61
C ASP A 40 23.99 30.06 56.73
N ARG A 41 25.15 29.51 57.06
CA ARG A 41 25.77 28.42 56.31
C ARG A 41 24.90 27.17 56.29
N GLU A 42 24.18 26.93 57.39
CA GLU A 42 23.21 25.83 57.50
C GLU A 42 22.05 26.01 56.52
N ASP A 43 21.51 27.23 56.39
CA ASP A 43 20.43 27.54 55.45
C ASP A 43 20.87 27.40 54.00
N ILE A 44 22.10 27.81 53.67
CA ILE A 44 22.70 27.63 52.34
C ILE A 44 22.82 26.15 51.99
N SER A 45 23.34 25.34 52.93
CA SER A 45 23.49 23.90 52.72
C SER A 45 22.14 23.21 52.55
N ASN A 46 21.16 23.55 53.39
CA ASN A 46 19.80 23.01 53.31
C ASN A 46 19.14 23.37 51.97
N THR A 47 19.29 24.61 51.52
CA THR A 47 18.76 25.06 50.23
C THR A 47 19.40 24.31 49.06
N TYR A 48 20.72 24.10 49.09
CA TYR A 48 21.40 23.34 48.04
C TYR A 48 20.96 21.86 48.01
N ASN A 49 20.79 21.23 49.17
CA ASN A 49 20.29 19.85 49.26
C ASN A 49 18.86 19.73 48.69
N LEU A 50 17.97 20.70 48.98
CA LEU A 50 16.63 20.75 48.40
C LEU A 50 16.67 20.91 46.87
N LEU A 51 17.59 21.72 46.35
CA LEU A 51 17.80 21.85 44.90
C LEU A 51 18.31 20.54 44.29
N GLN A 52 19.19 19.81 44.98
CA GLN A 52 19.70 18.52 44.53
C GLN A 52 18.62 17.45 44.48
N GLU A 53 17.77 17.35 45.50
CA GLU A 53 16.62 16.46 45.50
C GLU A 53 15.63 16.80 44.38
N ARG A 54 15.36 18.10 44.18
CA ARG A 54 14.49 18.56 43.10
C ARG A 54 15.04 18.19 41.73
N ASP A 55 16.33 18.47 41.49
CA ASP A 55 17.00 18.18 40.22
C ASP A 55 17.05 16.65 39.97
N HIS A 56 17.29 15.85 41.01
CA HIS A 56 17.24 14.39 40.91
C HIS A 56 15.85 13.88 40.49
N LYS A 57 14.78 14.39 41.14
CA LYS A 57 13.40 14.03 40.79
C LYS A 57 13.05 14.45 39.36
N ILE A 58 13.51 15.63 38.93
CA ILE A 58 13.33 16.10 37.55
C ILE A 58 14.04 15.14 36.58
N CYS A 59 15.27 14.71 36.86
CA CYS A 59 15.97 13.72 36.03
C CYS A 59 15.18 12.41 35.89
N GLU A 60 14.67 11.86 36.98
CA GLU A 60 13.87 10.62 36.94
C GLU A 60 12.60 10.77 36.10
N GLU A 61 11.83 11.84 36.33
CA GLU A 61 10.61 12.14 35.57
C GLU A 61 10.91 12.37 34.08
N LYS A 62 12.02 13.05 33.76
CA LYS A 62 12.44 13.31 32.38
C LYS A 62 12.87 12.03 31.70
N LEU A 63 13.65 11.17 32.37
CA LEU A 63 14.09 9.90 31.81
C LEU A 63 12.91 9.03 31.41
N HIS A 64 11.88 8.94 32.27
CA HIS A 64 10.66 8.21 31.95
C HIS A 64 9.98 8.76 30.70
N ARG A 65 9.79 10.09 30.63
CA ARG A 65 9.15 10.75 29.48
C ARG A 65 9.94 10.60 28.18
N ILE A 66 11.28 10.63 28.27
CA ILE A 66 12.17 10.38 27.13
C ILE A 66 11.97 8.95 26.62
N GLN A 67 11.98 7.96 27.51
CA GLN A 67 11.75 6.56 27.15
C GLN A 67 10.39 6.36 26.49
N GLU A 68 9.32 6.90 27.07
CA GLU A 68 7.97 6.86 26.48
C GLU A 68 7.93 7.50 25.09
N PHE A 69 8.57 8.66 24.92
CA PHE A 69 8.65 9.35 23.65
C PHE A 69 9.34 8.48 22.59
N PHE A 70 10.51 7.91 22.90
CA PHE A 70 11.24 7.07 21.95
C PHE A 70 10.48 5.77 21.64
N GLN A 71 9.83 5.14 22.62
CA GLN A 71 9.00 3.96 22.38
C GLN A 71 7.83 4.29 21.46
N ARG A 72 7.13 5.40 21.71
CA ARG A 72 6.02 5.86 20.86
C ARG A 72 6.48 6.15 19.45
N THR A 73 7.58 6.89 19.29
CA THR A 73 8.13 7.24 17.98
C THR A 73 8.57 6.00 17.20
N ARG A 74 9.25 5.04 17.85
CA ARG A 74 9.63 3.76 17.21
C ARG A 74 8.41 2.98 16.76
N ARG A 75 7.35 2.92 17.58
CA ARG A 75 6.10 2.24 17.21
C ARG A 75 5.43 2.90 16.01
N ILE A 76 5.32 4.22 15.99
CA ILE A 76 4.73 4.97 14.88
C ILE A 76 5.53 4.71 13.59
N SER A 77 6.85 4.91 13.65
CA SER A 77 7.72 4.71 12.49
C SER A 77 7.67 3.26 11.97
N ARG A 78 7.58 2.26 12.86
CA ARG A 78 7.41 0.86 12.45
C ARG A 78 6.08 0.64 11.73
N ASN A 79 4.99 1.16 12.28
CA ASN A 79 3.66 1.02 11.67
C ASN A 79 3.58 1.74 10.31
N GLU A 80 4.19 2.92 10.19
CA GLU A 80 4.28 3.64 8.91
C GLU A 80 5.08 2.84 7.89
N PHE A 81 6.22 2.28 8.29
CA PHE A 81 7.03 1.44 7.42
C PHE A 81 6.29 0.17 6.99
N GLU A 82 5.62 -0.52 7.91
CA GLU A 82 4.79 -1.69 7.62
C GLU A 82 3.64 -1.32 6.65
N ALA A 83 3.00 -0.16 6.83
CA ALA A 83 1.94 0.30 5.95
C ALA A 83 2.45 0.61 4.52
N ILE A 84 3.58 1.30 4.40
CA ILE A 84 4.22 1.58 3.10
C ILE A 84 4.60 0.26 2.42
N GLN A 85 5.21 -0.65 3.16
CA GLN A 85 5.63 -1.95 2.62
C GLN A 85 4.42 -2.77 2.12
N LEU A 86 3.30 -2.74 2.86
CA LEU A 86 2.06 -3.42 2.47
C LEU A 86 1.36 -2.76 1.28
N ASP A 87 1.48 -1.43 1.14
CA ASP A 87 0.92 -0.70 -0.01
C ASP A 87 1.72 -0.98 -1.30
N GLU A 88 3.05 -1.03 -1.19
CA GLU A 88 3.95 -1.34 -2.31
C GLU A 88 3.98 -2.84 -2.67
N THR A 89 3.46 -3.71 -1.81
CA THR A 89 3.36 -5.15 -2.11
C THR A 89 1.98 -5.54 -2.62
N ILE A 90 1.94 -6.12 -3.82
CA ILE A 90 0.72 -6.74 -4.34
C ILE A 90 0.44 -7.99 -3.51
N SER A 91 -0.65 -7.97 -2.74
CA SER A 91 -1.14 -9.17 -2.06
C SER A 91 -1.42 -10.28 -3.08
N MET A 92 -1.00 -11.51 -2.75
CA MET A 92 -1.31 -12.71 -3.54
C MET A 92 -2.81 -12.83 -3.80
N GLU A 93 -3.65 -12.40 -2.85
CA GLU A 93 -5.10 -12.39 -3.00
C GLU A 93 -5.57 -11.43 -4.10
N ARG A 94 -5.00 -10.21 -4.16
CA ARG A 94 -5.30 -9.27 -5.25
C ARG A 94 -4.86 -9.82 -6.60
N LEU A 95 -3.68 -10.45 -6.66
CA LEU A 95 -3.19 -11.08 -7.89
C LEU A 95 -4.10 -12.22 -8.34
N VAL A 96 -4.49 -13.11 -7.44
CA VAL A 96 -5.41 -14.23 -7.73
C VAL A 96 -6.76 -13.71 -8.21
N ASN A 97 -7.33 -12.70 -7.55
CA ASN A 97 -8.59 -12.10 -7.97
C ASN A 97 -8.49 -11.45 -9.36
N SER A 98 -7.39 -10.76 -9.65
CA SER A 98 -7.14 -10.20 -10.98
C SER A 98 -6.97 -11.29 -12.05
N LEU A 99 -6.33 -12.41 -11.73
CA LEU A 99 -6.19 -13.55 -12.64
C LEU A 99 -7.54 -14.24 -12.90
N TYR A 100 -8.38 -14.40 -11.87
CA TYR A 100 -9.74 -14.91 -12.05
C TYR A 100 -10.60 -13.99 -12.93
N ALA A 101 -10.53 -12.67 -12.70
CA ALA A 101 -11.24 -11.70 -13.52
C ALA A 101 -10.75 -11.73 -14.99
N ALA A 102 -9.44 -11.85 -15.20
CA ALA A 102 -8.88 -12.01 -16.55
C ALA A 102 -9.35 -13.29 -17.23
N ASN A 103 -9.36 -14.43 -16.51
CA ASN A 103 -9.88 -15.68 -17.03
C ASN A 103 -11.36 -15.60 -17.39
N GLN A 104 -12.18 -14.93 -16.57
CA GLN A 104 -13.59 -14.75 -16.89
C GLN A 104 -13.78 -13.97 -18.20
N VAL A 105 -13.00 -12.89 -18.41
CA VAL A 105 -13.03 -12.13 -19.66
C VAL A 105 -12.62 -13.00 -20.85
N PHE A 106 -11.60 -13.84 -20.69
CA PHE A 106 -11.20 -14.78 -21.73
C PHE A 106 -12.28 -15.82 -22.02
N ASP A 107 -12.92 -16.38 -21.00
CA ASP A 107 -14.00 -17.37 -21.17
C ASP A 107 -15.21 -16.77 -21.87
N GLU A 108 -15.56 -15.52 -21.54
CA GLU A 108 -16.63 -14.76 -22.21
C GLU A 108 -16.30 -14.55 -23.70
N GLU A 109 -15.07 -14.15 -24.00
CA GLU A 109 -14.63 -13.91 -25.38
C GLU A 109 -14.52 -15.21 -26.20
N ILE A 110 -14.01 -16.29 -25.58
CA ILE A 110 -13.99 -17.63 -26.20
C ILE A 110 -15.42 -18.08 -26.50
N SER A 111 -16.35 -17.88 -25.57
CA SER A 111 -17.76 -18.25 -25.76
C SER A 111 -18.42 -17.45 -26.88
N ARG A 112 -18.08 -16.16 -27.01
CA ARG A 112 -18.51 -15.31 -28.12
C ARG A 112 -17.98 -15.83 -29.46
N LEU A 113 -16.68 -16.09 -29.54
CA LEU A 113 -16.04 -16.62 -30.75
C LEU A 113 -16.58 -18.00 -31.14
N ASP A 114 -16.80 -18.89 -30.17
CA ASP A 114 -17.38 -20.21 -30.43
C ASP A 114 -18.82 -20.10 -30.98
N SER A 115 -19.60 -19.17 -30.45
CA SER A 115 -20.94 -18.86 -30.96
C SER A 115 -20.89 -18.36 -32.41
N GLU A 116 -19.95 -17.46 -32.74
CA GLU A 116 -19.75 -16.95 -34.09
C GLU A 116 -19.33 -18.05 -35.08
N ILE A 117 -18.39 -18.91 -34.67
CA ILE A 117 -17.94 -20.06 -35.45
C ILE A 117 -19.11 -21.00 -35.73
N LYS A 118 -19.94 -21.29 -34.71
CA LYS A 118 -21.10 -22.17 -34.86
C LYS A 118 -22.09 -21.62 -35.88
N VAL A 119 -22.43 -20.33 -35.80
CA VAL A 119 -23.32 -19.67 -36.77
C VAL A 119 -22.73 -19.77 -38.19
N GLN A 120 -21.43 -19.55 -38.33
CA GLN A 120 -20.77 -19.62 -39.64
C GLN A 120 -20.73 -21.04 -40.20
N ASN A 121 -20.55 -22.04 -39.34
CA ASN A 121 -20.58 -23.45 -39.74
C ASN A 121 -21.98 -23.90 -40.17
N GLU A 122 -23.03 -23.46 -39.48
CA GLU A 122 -24.43 -23.70 -39.86
C GLU A 122 -24.75 -23.07 -41.23
N ARG A 123 -24.30 -21.83 -41.47
CA ARG A 123 -24.44 -21.16 -42.78
C ARG A 123 -23.72 -21.93 -43.90
N SER A 124 -22.50 -22.37 -43.64
CA SER A 124 -21.70 -23.14 -44.59
C SER A 124 -22.36 -24.49 -44.91
N THR A 125 -22.84 -25.20 -43.89
CA THR A 125 -23.57 -26.47 -44.04
C THR A 125 -24.88 -26.27 -44.81
N SER A 126 -25.61 -25.17 -44.55
CA SER A 126 -26.81 -24.79 -45.30
C SER A 126 -26.52 -24.49 -46.77
N LEU A 127 -25.36 -23.92 -47.08
CA LEU A 127 -24.93 -23.68 -48.45
C LEU A 127 -24.57 -25.00 -49.16
N VAL A 128 -23.79 -25.86 -48.50
CA VAL A 128 -23.38 -27.16 -49.06
C VAL A 128 -24.60 -28.03 -49.35
N SER A 129 -25.55 -28.12 -48.40
CA SER A 129 -26.81 -28.87 -48.59
C SER A 129 -27.65 -28.30 -49.73
N PHE A 130 -27.76 -26.97 -49.85
CA PHE A 130 -28.44 -26.32 -50.98
C PHE A 130 -27.76 -26.63 -52.32
N LEU A 131 -26.42 -26.65 -52.38
CA LEU A 131 -25.70 -27.01 -53.61
C LEU A 131 -25.92 -28.48 -53.99
N HIS A 132 -25.91 -29.39 -53.01
CA HIS A 132 -26.13 -30.82 -53.26
C HIS A 132 -27.57 -31.11 -53.71
N SER A 133 -28.58 -30.53 -53.06
CA SER A 133 -29.99 -30.73 -53.44
C SER A 133 -30.27 -30.26 -54.86
N ASN A 134 -29.64 -29.16 -55.30
CA ASN A 134 -29.78 -28.66 -56.68
C ASN A 134 -28.91 -29.41 -57.70
N ALA A 135 -27.91 -30.19 -57.26
CA ALA A 135 -27.07 -31.01 -58.15
C ALA A 135 -27.70 -32.39 -58.44
N GLU A 136 -28.54 -32.90 -57.55
CA GLU A 136 -29.28 -34.16 -57.72
C GLU A 136 -30.49 -34.01 -58.66
N ASP A 137 -31.09 -32.81 -58.75
CA ASP A 137 -32.08 -32.45 -59.76
C ASP A 137 -31.40 -32.25 -61.14
N LYS A 138 -31.13 -33.36 -61.84
CA LYS A 138 -30.49 -33.39 -63.18
C LYS A 138 -31.33 -32.82 -64.33
N THR A 139 -32.42 -32.13 -64.03
CA THR A 139 -33.24 -31.42 -65.00
C THR A 139 -33.40 -29.99 -64.53
N THR A 140 -33.30 -29.05 -65.47
CA THR A 140 -33.43 -27.60 -65.36
C THR A 140 -32.21 -26.80 -64.89
N SER A 141 -31.74 -25.96 -65.81
CA SER A 141 -31.25 -24.59 -65.59
C SER A 141 -31.61 -24.05 -64.20
N PHE A 142 -30.60 -23.67 -63.42
CA PHE A 142 -30.78 -22.90 -62.18
C PHE A 142 -31.77 -21.76 -62.47
N SER A 143 -32.93 -21.77 -61.82
CA SER A 143 -33.86 -20.67 -61.95
C SER A 143 -33.18 -19.38 -61.45
N PHE A 144 -33.52 -18.25 -62.05
CA PHE A 144 -33.01 -16.95 -61.62
C PHE A 144 -33.26 -16.69 -60.12
N ALA A 145 -34.37 -17.20 -59.58
CA ALA A 145 -34.67 -17.15 -58.15
C ALA A 145 -33.68 -17.97 -57.30
N GLN A 146 -33.34 -19.20 -57.70
CA GLN A 146 -32.34 -20.02 -57.01
C GLN A 146 -30.94 -19.40 -57.08
N LEU A 147 -30.58 -18.79 -58.22
CA LEU A 147 -29.30 -18.12 -58.43
C LEU A 147 -29.19 -16.84 -57.58
N THR A 148 -30.29 -16.11 -57.42
CA THR A 148 -30.38 -14.94 -56.53
C THR A 148 -30.25 -15.35 -55.05
N ILE A 149 -30.89 -16.46 -54.65
CA ILE A 149 -30.77 -17.01 -53.29
C ILE A 149 -29.31 -17.46 -53.02
N LEU A 150 -28.66 -18.10 -53.99
CA LEU A 150 -27.27 -18.54 -53.87
C LEU A 150 -26.31 -17.35 -53.71
N LEU A 151 -26.45 -16.33 -54.56
CA LEU A 151 -25.64 -15.11 -54.49
C LEU A 151 -25.85 -14.37 -53.16
N LYS A 152 -27.08 -14.34 -52.64
CA LYS A 152 -27.35 -13.77 -51.32
C LYS A 152 -26.66 -14.55 -50.21
N LYS A 153 -26.77 -15.89 -50.20
CA LYS A 153 -26.08 -16.74 -49.21
C LYS A 153 -24.55 -16.59 -49.28
N MET A 154 -23.97 -16.50 -50.48
CA MET A 154 -22.52 -16.28 -50.66
C MET A 154 -22.09 -14.88 -50.19
N LYS A 155 -22.89 -13.85 -50.45
CA LYS A 155 -22.63 -12.48 -49.98
C LYS A 155 -22.67 -12.39 -48.45
N ASP A 156 -23.67 -13.01 -47.82
CA ASP A 156 -23.85 -13.01 -46.36
C ASP A 156 -22.68 -13.74 -45.64
N ILE A 157 -22.03 -14.70 -46.32
CA ILE A 157 -20.81 -15.37 -45.83
C ILE A 157 -19.58 -14.48 -46.03
N GLY A 158 -19.45 -13.83 -47.19
CA GLY A 158 -18.30 -12.99 -47.52
C GLY A 158 -18.18 -11.72 -46.68
N GLN A 159 -19.30 -11.04 -46.37
CA GLN A 159 -19.29 -9.82 -45.55
C GLN A 159 -18.90 -10.09 -44.08
N SER A 160 -19.17 -11.30 -43.57
CA SER A 160 -18.81 -11.68 -42.21
C SER A 160 -17.32 -12.00 -42.01
N VAL A 161 -16.57 -12.24 -43.11
CA VAL A 161 -15.12 -12.50 -43.06
C VAL A 161 -14.32 -11.19 -42.99
N GLU A 162 -14.86 -10.10 -43.55
CA GLU A 162 -14.27 -8.75 -43.47
C GLU A 162 -14.46 -8.08 -42.09
N GLU A 163 -15.47 -8.47 -41.30
CA GLU A 163 -15.70 -7.91 -39.95
C GLU A 163 -14.86 -8.59 -38.84
N ILE A 164 -14.12 -9.66 -39.16
CA ILE A 164 -13.28 -10.42 -38.22
C ILE A 164 -11.76 -10.15 -38.45
N SER A 165 -11.38 -9.47 -39.55
CA SER A 165 -9.99 -9.07 -39.85
C SER A 165 -9.69 -7.63 -39.43
#